data_AF-A0A3G1KS80-F1
#
_entry.id   AF-A0A3G1KS80-F1
#
_cell.length_a   1.000
_cell.length_b   1.000
_cell.length_c   1.000
_cell.angle_alpha   90.00
_cell.angle_beta   90.00
_cell.angle_gamma   90.00
#
_symmetry.space_group_name_H-M   'P 1'
#
loop_
_entity.id
_entity.type
_entity.pdbx_description
1 polymer ?
#
loop_
_entity_poly.entity_id
_entity_poly.type
_entity_poly.pdbx_seq_one_letter_code
_entity_poly.pdbx_strand_id
1 'polypeptide(L)'
;MSMFFLAVPMSDLLLNLLHLSHLAAALASISVILVISAFFYHKVLLIDRIFIKILSIRCLKEFIFLVGLLYGIIITAFATFYYCIDRFYQPASSYLKWFYFSVITVTTVGYGDVTPINGLMKLLVSLECFIGYISIPVIFTIGLMLIVNENKI
;
A
#
# COMPACT_ATOMS: atom_id res chain seq x y z
N MET A 1 -12.27 -4.71 -4.93
CA MET A 1 -13.66 -4.32 -4.61
C MET A 1 -14.57 -4.20 -5.85
N SER A 2 -14.05 -4.25 -7.09
CA SER A 2 -14.85 -4.17 -8.33
C SER A 2 -15.38 -5.49 -8.89
N MET A 3 -14.87 -6.65 -8.46
CA MET A 3 -15.27 -7.96 -9.03
C MET A 3 -16.68 -8.43 -8.61
N PHE A 4 -17.22 -7.97 -7.47
CA PHE A 4 -18.54 -8.41 -6.98
C PHE A 4 -19.71 -7.74 -7.72
N PHE A 5 -19.51 -6.58 -8.36
CA PHE A 5 -20.57 -5.88 -9.09
C PHE A 5 -20.82 -6.42 -10.51
N LEU A 6 -20.00 -7.36 -10.99
CA LEU A 6 -20.12 -7.97 -12.33
C LEU A 6 -21.00 -9.23 -12.38
N ALA A 7 -21.48 -9.73 -11.24
CA ALA A 7 -22.30 -10.95 -11.19
C ALA A 7 -23.71 -10.73 -11.78
N VAL A 8 -24.33 -9.58 -11.49
CA VAL A 8 -25.67 -9.20 -11.95
C VAL A 8 -25.74 -8.93 -13.46
N PRO A 9 -24.80 -8.19 -14.10
CA PRO A 9 -24.87 -7.96 -15.55
C PRO A 9 -24.58 -9.20 -16.41
N MET A 10 -24.02 -10.29 -15.83
CA MET A 10 -23.73 -11.52 -16.58
C MET A 10 -24.95 -12.45 -16.73
N SER A 11 -25.87 -12.51 -15.76
CA SER A 11 -27.07 -13.34 -15.87
C SER A 11 -28.02 -12.83 -16.95
N ASP A 12 -28.18 -11.51 -17.05
CA ASP A 12 -29.05 -10.87 -18.04
C ASP A 12 -28.47 -10.95 -19.46
N LEU A 13 -27.14 -10.89 -19.59
CA LEU A 13 -26.44 -11.07 -20.87
C LEU A 13 -26.58 -12.52 -21.38
N LEU A 14 -26.46 -13.52 -20.50
CA LEU A 14 -26.62 -14.95 -20.84
C LEU A 14 -28.06 -15.33 -21.19
N LEU A 15 -29.05 -14.71 -20.53
CA LEU A 15 -30.48 -14.90 -20.80
C LEU A 15 -30.87 -14.48 -22.22
N ASN A 16 -30.34 -13.34 -22.68
CA ASN A 16 -30.64 -12.80 -24.01
C ASN A 16 -29.91 -13.51 -25.16
N LEU A 17 -28.81 -14.21 -24.87
CA LEU A 17 -27.96 -14.84 -25.90
C LEU A 17 -28.24 -16.34 -26.11
N LEU A 18 -28.78 -17.05 -25.10
CA LEU A 18 -28.93 -18.51 -25.13
C LEU A 18 -30.36 -19.03 -24.83
N HIS A 19 -31.35 -18.16 -24.60
CA HIS A 19 -32.74 -18.55 -24.27
C HIS A 19 -32.86 -19.64 -23.19
N LEU A 20 -31.98 -19.59 -22.17
CA LEU A 20 -31.99 -20.52 -21.04
C LEU A 20 -33.03 -20.13 -19.99
N SER A 21 -33.55 -21.11 -19.23
CA SER A 21 -34.40 -20.83 -18.07
C SER A 21 -33.63 -20.04 -17.00
N HIS A 22 -34.32 -19.17 -16.24
CA HIS A 22 -33.70 -18.30 -15.23
C HIS A 22 -32.82 -19.06 -14.22
N LEU A 23 -33.21 -20.29 -13.85
CA LEU A 23 -32.44 -21.15 -12.94
C LEU A 23 -31.12 -21.62 -13.58
N ALA A 24 -31.16 -22.01 -14.86
CA ALA A 24 -29.98 -22.47 -15.58
C ALA A 24 -28.98 -21.33 -15.85
N ALA A 25 -29.47 -20.13 -16.15
CA ALA A 25 -28.65 -18.93 -16.29
C ALA A 25 -27.95 -18.52 -14.98
N ALA A 26 -28.65 -18.62 -13.84
CA ALA A 26 -28.07 -18.35 -12.52
C ALA A 26 -27.00 -19.38 -12.12
N LEU A 27 -27.22 -20.66 -12.40
CA LEU A 27 -26.21 -21.71 -12.15
C LEU A 27 -24.98 -21.52 -13.05
N ALA A 28 -25.19 -21.18 -14.32
CA ALA A 28 -24.10 -20.91 -15.26
C ALA A 28 -23.26 -19.69 -14.82
N SER A 29 -23.88 -18.59 -14.38
CA SER A 29 -23.14 -17.39 -13.94
C SER A 29 -22.29 -17.66 -12.69
N ILE A 30 -22.82 -18.39 -11.70
CA ILE A 30 -22.07 -18.80 -10.51
C ILE A 30 -20.88 -19.68 -10.91
N SER A 31 -21.10 -20.64 -11.81
CA SER A 31 -20.05 -21.52 -12.33
C SER A 31 -18.92 -20.73 -12.98
N VAL A 32 -19.26 -19.74 -13.81
CA VAL A 32 -18.30 -18.85 -14.49
C VAL A 32 -17.52 -18.00 -13.47
N ILE A 33 -18.19 -17.43 -12.46
CA ILE A 33 -17.54 -16.63 -11.42
C ILE A 33 -16.56 -17.49 -10.60
N LEU A 34 -16.92 -18.73 -10.27
CA LEU A 34 -16.05 -19.66 -9.54
C LEU A 34 -14.82 -20.06 -10.36
N VAL A 35 -14.98 -20.31 -11.66
CA VAL A 35 -13.86 -20.64 -12.55
C VAL A 35 -12.92 -19.44 -12.71
N ILE A 36 -13.47 -18.24 -12.92
CA ILE A 36 -12.69 -17.01 -13.01
C ILE A 36 -11.94 -16.77 -11.69
N SER A 37 -12.62 -16.84 -10.54
CA SER A 37 -11.99 -16.62 -9.24
C SER A 37 -10.93 -17.66 -8.92
N ALA A 38 -11.15 -18.94 -9.25
CA ALA A 38 -10.16 -20.00 -9.09
C ALA A 38 -8.92 -19.77 -9.98
N PHE A 39 -9.11 -19.33 -11.23
CA PHE A 39 -8.02 -18.96 -12.13
C PHE A 39 -7.20 -17.79 -11.58
N PHE A 40 -7.86 -16.72 -11.13
CA PHE A 40 -7.20 -15.58 -10.49
C PHE A 40 -6.46 -15.99 -9.21
N TYR A 41 -7.11 -16.80 -8.37
CA TYR A 41 -6.51 -17.30 -7.12
C TYR A 41 -5.27 -18.15 -7.40
N HIS A 42 -5.28 -19.00 -8.42
CA HIS A 42 -4.10 -19.79 -8.79
C HIS A 42 -2.94 -18.92 -9.26
N LYS A 43 -3.21 -17.85 -10.03
CA LYS A 43 -2.20 -16.87 -10.43
C LYS A 43 -1.66 -16.07 -9.23
N VAL A 44 -2.53 -15.67 -8.30
CA VAL A 44 -2.16 -14.99 -7.05
C VAL A 44 -1.24 -15.89 -6.21
N LEU A 45 -1.57 -17.16 -6.01
CA LEU A 45 -0.71 -18.11 -5.30
C LEU A 45 0.66 -18.31 -5.97
N LEU A 46 0.73 -18.20 -7.29
CA LEU A 46 1.98 -18.30 -8.04
C LEU A 46 2.85 -17.05 -7.82
N ILE A 47 2.24 -15.87 -7.77
CA ILE A 47 2.90 -14.60 -7.40
C ILE A 47 3.43 -14.69 -5.97
N ASP A 48 2.64 -15.21 -5.01
CA ASP A 48 3.06 -15.36 -3.61
C ASP A 48 4.30 -16.26 -3.48
N ARG A 49 4.37 -17.37 -4.23
CA ARG A 49 5.55 -18.25 -4.24
C ARG A 49 6.81 -17.56 -4.78
N ILE A 50 6.66 -16.76 -5.83
CA ILE A 50 7.78 -15.97 -6.38
C ILE A 50 8.20 -14.89 -5.37
N PHE A 51 7.24 -14.20 -4.76
CA PHE A 51 7.49 -13.16 -3.76
C PHE A 51 8.22 -13.71 -2.54
N ILE A 52 7.82 -14.87 -2.01
CA ILE A 52 8.50 -15.52 -0.89
C ILE A 52 9.94 -15.92 -1.25
N LYS A 53 10.18 -16.39 -2.48
CA LYS A 53 11.54 -16.70 -2.95
C LYS A 53 12.41 -15.44 -3.05
N ILE A 54 11.87 -14.36 -3.61
CA ILE A 54 12.54 -13.06 -3.72
C ILE A 54 12.85 -12.52 -2.31
N LEU A 55 11.86 -12.52 -1.42
CA LEU A 55 12.02 -12.11 -0.03
C LEU A 55 12.96 -13.02 0.76
N SER A 56 13.20 -14.25 0.31
CA SER A 56 14.15 -15.18 0.94
C SER A 56 15.62 -14.83 0.68
N ILE A 57 15.91 -13.95 -0.29
CA ILE A 57 17.28 -13.49 -0.59
C ILE A 57 17.82 -12.76 0.64
N ARG A 58 18.98 -13.21 1.15
CA ARG A 58 19.58 -12.69 2.38
C ARG A 58 19.79 -11.17 2.30
N CYS A 59 20.39 -10.68 1.20
CA CYS A 59 20.61 -9.26 0.98
C CYS A 59 19.30 -8.44 0.93
N LEU A 60 18.21 -8.99 0.40
CA LEU A 60 16.93 -8.27 0.35
C LEU A 60 16.28 -8.14 1.73
N LYS A 61 16.39 -9.16 2.59
CA LYS A 61 15.90 -9.08 3.98
C LYS A 61 16.64 -8.02 4.79
N GLU A 62 17.98 -8.03 4.71
CA GLU A 62 18.82 -7.04 5.40
C GLU A 62 18.52 -5.63 4.89
N PHE A 63 18.34 -5.45 3.58
CA PHE A 63 17.95 -4.18 2.97
C PHE A 63 16.57 -3.69 3.45
N ILE A 64 15.54 -4.55 3.44
CA ILE A 64 14.19 -4.20 3.91
C ILE A 64 14.22 -3.80 5.39
N PHE A 65 14.98 -4.53 6.21
CA PHE A 65 15.14 -4.20 7.63
C PHE A 65 15.78 -2.82 7.83
N LEU A 66 16.87 -2.52 7.10
CA LEU A 66 17.53 -1.22 7.15
C LEU A 66 16.62 -0.08 6.70
N VAL A 67 15.87 -0.27 5.61
CA VAL A 67 14.90 0.70 5.12
C VAL A 67 13.80 0.95 6.15
N GLY A 68 13.24 -0.11 6.74
CA GLY A 68 12.23 0.00 7.79
C GLY A 68 12.73 0.77 9.02
N LEU A 69 13.97 0.51 9.44
CA LEU A 69 14.61 1.23 10.53
C LEU A 69 14.82 2.71 10.18
N LEU A 70 15.29 3.01 8.97
CA LEU A 70 15.46 4.39 8.49
C LEU A 70 14.14 5.17 8.49
N TYR A 71 13.05 4.59 7.97
CA TYR A 71 11.73 5.20 8.03
C TYR A 71 11.26 5.38 9.47
N GLY A 72 11.50 4.40 10.36
CA GLY A 72 11.18 4.54 11.79
C GLY A 72 11.88 5.74 12.44
N ILE A 73 13.15 5.98 12.10
CA ILE A 73 13.91 7.15 12.57
C ILE A 73 13.33 8.45 12.01
N ILE A 74 13.07 8.51 10.70
CA ILE A 74 12.46 9.70 10.06
C ILE A 74 11.13 10.02 10.72
N ILE A 75 10.26 9.00 10.86
CA ILE A 75 8.91 9.17 11.42
C ILE A 75 8.99 9.72 12.84
N THR A 76 9.79 9.10 13.71
CA THR A 76 9.94 9.51 15.11
C THR A 76 10.57 10.89 15.24
N ALA A 77 11.53 11.25 14.38
CA ALA A 77 12.14 12.57 14.35
C ALA A 77 11.13 13.67 13.99
N PHE A 78 10.43 13.53 12.85
CA PHE A 78 9.42 14.50 12.42
C PHE A 78 8.24 14.58 13.41
N ALA A 79 7.78 13.45 13.94
CA ALA A 79 6.76 13.41 14.98
C ALA A 79 7.16 14.21 16.22
N THR A 80 8.43 14.13 16.63
CA THR A 80 8.97 14.90 17.75
C THR A 80 8.99 16.39 17.44
N PHE A 81 9.42 16.79 16.24
CA PHE A 81 9.36 18.19 15.81
C PHE A 81 7.93 18.74 15.81
N TYR A 82 6.98 17.99 15.25
CA TYR A 82 5.57 18.37 15.24
C TYR A 82 4.99 18.49 16.64
N TYR A 83 5.26 17.51 17.51
CA TYR A 83 4.82 17.52 18.89
C TYR A 83 5.39 18.70 19.67
N CYS A 84 6.68 19.00 19.51
CA CYS A 84 7.31 20.16 20.12
C CYS A 84 6.65 21.47 19.66
N ILE A 85 6.48 21.66 18.34
CA ILE A 85 5.82 22.85 17.80
C ILE A 85 4.40 22.96 18.34
N ASP A 86 3.62 21.88 18.28
CA ASP A 86 2.24 21.91 18.75
C ASP A 86 2.15 22.21 20.25
N ARG A 87 3.05 21.67 21.08
CA ARG A 87 3.09 21.95 22.52
C ARG A 87 3.29 23.44 22.83
N PHE A 88 3.94 24.21 21.97
CA PHE A 88 4.06 25.66 22.12
C PHE A 88 2.73 26.42 21.88
N TYR A 89 1.84 25.90 21.03
CA TYR A 89 0.57 26.56 20.68
C TYR A 89 -0.65 25.95 21.40
N GLN A 90 -0.69 24.63 21.54
CA GLN A 90 -1.78 23.85 22.13
C GLN A 90 -1.20 22.71 22.98
N PRO A 91 -1.18 22.83 24.31
CA PRO A 91 -0.55 21.83 25.15
C PRO A 91 -1.32 20.49 25.23
N ALA A 92 -2.55 20.36 24.74
CA ALA A 92 -3.37 19.17 25.04
C ALA A 92 -3.20 17.98 24.08
N SER A 93 -2.36 18.06 23.04
CA SER A 93 -2.23 16.98 22.07
C SER A 93 -1.36 15.81 22.57
N SER A 94 -1.67 14.61 22.06
CA SER A 94 -0.86 13.41 22.31
C SER A 94 0.25 13.28 21.26
N TYR A 95 1.44 12.83 21.69
CA TYR A 95 2.54 12.50 20.78
C TYR A 95 2.12 11.51 19.68
N LEU A 96 1.26 10.53 20.02
CA LEU A 96 0.79 9.53 19.05
C LEU A 96 0.02 10.14 17.88
N LYS A 97 -0.67 11.27 18.08
CA LYS A 97 -1.34 12.01 17.00
C LYS A 97 -0.32 12.51 15.97
N TRP A 98 0.81 13.05 16.43
CA TRP A 98 1.87 13.57 15.57
C TRP A 98 2.78 12.48 15.00
N PHE A 99 2.93 11.36 15.70
CA PHE A 99 3.52 10.14 15.16
C PHE A 99 2.70 9.62 13.98
N TYR A 100 1.39 9.47 14.15
CA TYR A 100 0.48 9.09 13.08
C TYR A 100 0.54 10.09 11.91
N PHE A 101 0.52 11.40 12.19
CA PHE A 101 0.61 12.43 11.17
C PHE A 101 1.90 12.32 10.34
N SER A 102 3.03 12.08 10.99
CA SER A 102 4.33 11.82 10.35
C SER A 102 4.28 10.57 9.45
N VAL A 103 3.72 9.45 9.94
CA VAL A 103 3.53 8.22 9.14
C VAL A 103 2.76 8.52 7.85
N ILE A 104 1.59 9.15 7.93
CA ILE A 104 0.74 9.39 6.75
C ILE A 104 1.33 10.46 5.82
N THR A 105 2.21 11.32 6.32
CA THR A 105 2.90 12.35 5.54
C THR A 105 4.06 11.77 4.75
N VAL A 106 4.98 11.04 5.41
CA VAL A 106 6.14 10.43 4.75
C VAL A 106 5.74 9.33 3.77
N THR A 107 4.64 8.62 4.05
CA THR A 107 4.07 7.61 3.14
C THR A 107 3.20 8.20 2.05
N THR A 108 3.03 9.53 2.01
CA THR A 108 2.22 10.27 1.03
C THR A 108 0.74 9.90 1.01
N VAL A 109 0.22 9.29 2.07
CA VAL A 109 -1.19 8.88 2.20
C VAL A 109 -2.09 10.09 2.46
N GLY A 110 -1.73 10.93 3.44
CA GLY A 110 -2.38 12.20 3.72
C GLY A 110 -3.92 12.15 3.85
N TYR A 111 -4.46 11.39 4.80
CA TYR A 111 -5.92 11.27 5.02
C TYR A 111 -6.65 12.60 5.28
N GLY A 112 -5.94 13.62 5.76
CA GLY A 112 -6.48 14.98 5.97
C GLY A 112 -7.22 15.20 7.29
N ASP A 113 -7.19 14.22 8.18
CA ASP A 113 -7.76 14.28 9.54
C ASP A 113 -6.87 15.05 10.54
N VAL A 114 -5.55 15.07 10.30
CA VAL A 114 -4.59 15.93 10.99
C VAL A 114 -3.93 16.85 9.96
N THR A 115 -3.86 18.15 10.26
CA THR A 115 -3.32 19.18 9.37
C THR A 115 -2.32 20.08 10.09
N PRO A 116 -1.35 20.68 9.39
CA PRO A 116 -0.37 21.56 10.01
C PRO A 116 -1.02 22.83 10.59
N ILE A 117 -0.72 23.12 11.86
CA ILE A 117 -1.37 24.19 12.63
C ILE A 117 -0.90 25.62 12.27
N ASN A 118 0.31 25.76 11.71
CA ASN A 118 0.92 27.06 11.40
C ASN A 118 1.89 26.98 10.20
N GLY A 119 2.44 28.13 9.80
CA GLY A 119 3.36 28.23 8.65
C GLY A 119 4.65 27.43 8.81
N LEU A 120 5.22 27.37 10.03
CA LEU A 120 6.43 26.60 10.31
C LEU A 120 6.19 25.10 10.13
N MET A 121 5.07 24.59 10.66
CA MET A 121 4.69 23.19 10.52
C MET A 121 4.37 22.84 9.06
N LYS A 122 3.76 23.75 8.30
CA LYS A 122 3.56 23.58 6.84
C LYS A 122 4.90 23.41 6.10
N LEU A 123 5.92 24.17 6.47
CA LEU A 123 7.27 24.03 5.89
C LEU A 123 7.86 22.66 6.23
N LEU A 124 7.79 22.22 7.49
CA LEU A 124 8.28 20.88 7.88
C LEU A 124 7.55 19.75 7.14
N VAL A 125 6.23 19.83 7.05
CA VAL A 125 5.41 18.88 6.30
C VAL A 125 5.83 18.83 4.84
N SER A 126 6.09 19.99 4.22
CA SER A 126 6.55 20.03 2.82
C SER A 126 7.91 19.34 2.63
N LEU A 127 8.82 19.49 3.59
CA LEU A 127 10.12 18.81 3.57
C LEU A 127 9.96 17.29 3.77
N GLU A 128 9.13 16.86 4.72
CA GLU A 128 8.86 15.46 4.97
C GLU A 128 8.22 14.77 3.75
N CYS A 129 7.23 15.41 3.12
CA CYS A 129 6.64 14.92 1.88
C CYS A 129 7.68 14.79 0.77
N PHE A 130 8.58 15.76 0.63
CA PHE A 130 9.63 15.72 -0.39
C PHE A 130 10.62 14.56 -0.15
N ILE A 131 11.00 14.33 1.11
CA ILE A 131 11.85 13.20 1.51
C ILE A 131 11.16 11.88 1.17
N GLY A 132 9.88 11.71 1.57
CA GLY A 132 9.10 10.51 1.29
C GLY A 132 8.93 10.24 -0.20
N TYR A 133 8.70 11.28 -0.99
CA TYR A 133 8.55 11.16 -2.44
C TYR A 133 9.85 10.70 -3.13
N ILE A 134 11.01 11.21 -2.70
CA ILE A 134 12.32 10.84 -3.27
C ILE A 134 12.78 9.46 -2.78
N SER A 135 12.49 9.09 -1.53
CA SER A 135 12.97 7.84 -0.95
C SER A 135 12.39 6.61 -1.66
N ILE A 136 11.12 6.64 -2.07
CA ILE A 136 10.44 5.51 -2.74
C ILE A 136 11.20 5.02 -4.00
N PRO A 137 11.46 5.86 -5.03
CA PRO A 137 12.16 5.40 -6.24
C PRO A 137 13.62 5.01 -5.99
N VAL A 138 14.30 5.68 -5.05
CA VAL A 138 15.69 5.35 -4.68
C VAL A 138 15.75 3.94 -4.07
N ILE A 139 14.88 3.67 -3.10
CA ILE A 139 14.79 2.36 -2.43
C ILE A 139 14.46 1.26 -3.45
N PHE A 140 13.49 1.52 -4.34
CA PHE A 140 13.12 0.58 -5.39
C PHE A 140 14.30 0.26 -6.32
N THR A 141 15.05 1.28 -6.74
CA THR A 141 16.20 1.12 -7.64
C THR A 141 17.32 0.32 -7.00
N ILE A 142 17.64 0.60 -5.73
CA ILE A 142 18.67 -0.14 -4.98
C ILE A 142 18.24 -1.59 -4.77
N GLY A 143 16.98 -1.82 -4.37
CA GLY A 143 16.44 -3.17 -4.20
C GLY A 143 16.52 -3.99 -5.49
N LEU A 144 16.19 -3.39 -6.63
CA LEU A 144 16.31 -4.04 -7.94
C LEU A 144 17.77 -4.36 -8.29
N MET A 145 18.70 -3.43 -8.04
CA MET A 145 20.13 -3.64 -8.28
C MET A 145 20.67 -4.84 -7.48
N LEU A 146 20.30 -4.96 -6.21
CA LEU A 146 20.71 -6.09 -5.36
C LEU A 146 20.20 -7.44 -5.91
N ILE A 147 18.96 -7.50 -6.38
CA ILE A 147 18.37 -8.71 -6.97
C ILE A 147 19.09 -9.08 -8.28
N VAL A 148 19.41 -8.11 -9.14
CA VAL A 148 20.12 -8.37 -10.41
C VAL A 148 21.53 -8.86 -10.15
N ASN A 149 22.22 -8.32 -9.14
CA ASN A 149 23.60 -8.71 -8.83
C ASN A 149 23.70 -10.10 -8.21
N GLU A 150 22.77 -10.48 -7.34
CA GLU A 150 22.68 -11.84 -6.77
C GLU A 150 22.44 -12.91 -7.84
N ASN A 151 21.63 -12.62 -8.87
CA ASN A 151 21.33 -13.58 -9.95
C ASN A 151 22.46 -13.75 -10.98
N LYS A 152 23.54 -12.94 -10.91
CA LYS A 152 24.70 -13.03 -11.83
C LYS A 152 25.84 -13.90 -11.29
N ILE A 153 25.74 -14.37 -10.05
CA ILE A 153 26.69 -15.28 -9.38
C ILE A 153 26.18 -16.71 -9.54
#